data_AF-A0A8J3UTN5-F1
#
_entry.id   AF-A0A8J3UTN5-F1
#
_cell.length_a   1.000
_cell.length_b   1.000
_cell.length_c   1.000
_cell.angle_alpha   90.00
_cell.angle_beta   90.00
_cell.angle_gamma   90.00
#
_symmetry.space_group_name_H-M   'P 1'
#
loop_
_entity.id
_entity.type
_entity.pdbx_description
1 polymer ?
#
loop_
_entity_poly.entity_id
_entity_poly.type
_entity_poly.pdbx_seq_one_letter_code
_entity_poly.pdbx_strand_id
1 'polypeptide(L)'
;MNQHIHRHPSPFLRRTALGAAALTISTLAGGAGCAATSPRTAPGTAEERTASGVASPTPQADAPGVTAQPDPEPQVVVRDDLRSLFRKAGVEGTFALLDVEGGRMTVVDRRRAERRMLPASTFKVAHSLIALETGAAADADEVIPYGGKPQRIKEWEHDMNLRDAVRVSNVAVFQTLARRIGPKREKQWLDRLDYGNRRMGPSVQQFWLDGSLRISAAEQVGFLSRLAQDLLPASPEAMRTTRDLLKIEQKNGYTLYAKTGWGDAVRPAVGWWVGWVERGGHVYAFALNIDIKAGNRDADQRIPLTRTLLHTLGVLPAA
;
A
#
# COMPACT_ATOMS: atom_id res chain seq x y z
N MET A 1 -37.50 24.48 -11.66
CA MET A 1 -36.65 23.74 -12.62
C MET A 1 -35.94 22.64 -11.85
N ASN A 2 -36.46 21.41 -11.93
CA ASN A 2 -35.94 20.23 -11.22
C ASN A 2 -34.56 19.85 -11.75
N GLN A 3 -33.62 19.53 -10.88
CA GLN A 3 -32.51 18.63 -11.21
C GLN A 3 -32.44 17.47 -10.21
N HIS A 4 -32.55 16.27 -10.78
CA HIS A 4 -32.57 14.99 -10.12
C HIS A 4 -31.19 14.65 -9.54
N ILE A 5 -31.13 14.46 -8.22
CA ILE A 5 -30.00 13.82 -7.56
C ILE A 5 -30.23 12.31 -7.64
N HIS A 6 -29.42 11.61 -8.44
CA HIS A 6 -29.38 10.15 -8.44
C HIS A 6 -28.82 9.65 -7.10
N ARG A 7 -29.72 9.28 -6.18
CA ARG A 7 -29.42 8.43 -5.05
C ARG A 7 -29.46 6.98 -5.51
N HIS A 8 -28.34 6.27 -5.48
CA HIS A 8 -28.33 4.82 -5.54
C HIS A 8 -28.63 4.25 -4.15
N PRO A 9 -29.68 3.44 -3.98
CA PRO A 9 -29.89 2.66 -2.76
C PRO A 9 -29.09 1.35 -2.85
N SER A 10 -28.23 1.07 -1.87
CA SER A 10 -27.65 -0.27 -1.69
C SER A 10 -28.60 -1.10 -0.82
N PRO A 11 -29.11 -2.26 -1.30
CA PRO A 11 -30.01 -3.10 -0.52
C PRO A 11 -29.27 -4.33 -0.04
N PHE A 12 -28.91 -4.45 1.24
CA PHE A 12 -28.68 -5.78 1.85
C PHE A 12 -29.17 -5.80 3.29
N LEU A 13 -30.41 -6.28 3.44
CA LEU A 13 -30.96 -6.84 4.65
C LEU A 13 -30.80 -8.37 4.64
N ARG A 14 -30.53 -8.89 5.84
CA ARG A 14 -30.84 -10.20 6.41
C ARG A 14 -29.92 -11.40 6.12
N ARG A 15 -29.30 -11.81 7.23
CA ARG A 15 -28.77 -13.14 7.57
C ARG A 15 -29.88 -14.20 7.58
N THR A 16 -29.53 -15.41 7.17
CA THR A 16 -29.99 -16.67 7.79
C THR A 16 -28.87 -17.72 7.73
N ALA A 17 -28.87 -18.59 8.74
CA ALA A 17 -27.86 -19.58 9.09
C ALA A 17 -28.14 -20.98 8.48
N LEU A 18 -27.30 -21.95 8.89
CA LEU A 18 -27.21 -23.39 8.55
C LEU A 18 -26.34 -23.69 7.31
N GLY A 19 -25.47 -24.70 7.30
CA GLY A 19 -25.24 -25.80 8.23
C GLY A 19 -23.97 -26.57 7.87
N ALA A 20 -23.49 -27.38 8.82
CA ALA A 20 -22.31 -28.22 8.70
C ALA A 20 -22.50 -29.38 7.71
N ALA A 21 -21.42 -29.77 7.03
CA ALA A 21 -21.25 -31.12 6.49
C ALA A 21 -19.75 -31.48 6.46
N ALA A 22 -19.47 -32.69 6.90
CA ALA A 22 -18.17 -33.25 7.19
C ALA A 22 -17.83 -34.39 6.20
N LEU A 23 -16.53 -34.75 6.15
CA LEU A 23 -15.91 -35.94 5.53
C LEU A 23 -16.03 -36.06 3.99
N THR A 24 -14.99 -36.46 3.25
CA THR A 24 -14.19 -37.68 3.41
C THR A 24 -12.75 -37.55 2.89
N ILE A 25 -11.87 -38.32 3.52
CA ILE A 25 -10.49 -38.61 3.12
C ILE A 25 -10.51 -39.81 2.16
N SER A 26 -9.85 -39.69 1.01
CA SER A 26 -9.48 -40.85 0.18
C SER A 26 -7.97 -40.88 0.01
N THR A 27 -7.37 -41.85 0.69
CA THR A 27 -6.01 -42.35 0.48
C THR A 27 -5.93 -43.16 -0.81
N LEU A 28 -4.89 -42.93 -1.62
CA LEU A 28 -4.41 -43.90 -2.61
C LEU A 28 -2.89 -44.03 -2.44
N ALA A 29 -2.48 -45.27 -2.21
CA ALA A 29 -1.12 -45.74 -2.04
C ALA A 29 -0.69 -46.56 -3.26
N GLY A 30 0.63 -46.67 -3.47
CA GLY A 30 1.29 -47.62 -4.37
C GLY A 30 1.78 -46.97 -5.67
N GLY A 31 3.03 -47.13 -6.12
CA GLY A 31 4.07 -48.07 -5.72
C GLY A 31 5.42 -47.72 -6.38
N ALA A 32 6.44 -48.47 -5.96
CA ALA A 32 7.86 -48.25 -6.18
C ALA A 32 8.43 -48.90 -7.47
N GLY A 33 9.65 -48.48 -7.84
CA GLY A 33 10.59 -49.16 -8.76
C GLY A 33 11.57 -48.14 -9.37
N CYS A 34 12.83 -47.97 -8.91
CA CYS A 34 14.05 -48.75 -9.21
C CYS A 34 14.22 -49.03 -10.73
N ALA A 35 15.35 -48.89 -11.40
CA ALA A 35 16.69 -48.35 -11.13
C ALA A 35 17.44 -48.28 -12.50
N ALA A 36 18.50 -47.46 -12.55
CA ALA A 36 19.75 -47.56 -13.32
C ALA A 36 19.77 -48.02 -14.80
N THR A 37 20.43 -47.25 -15.67
CA THR A 37 21.80 -47.55 -16.19
C THR A 37 22.19 -46.58 -17.32
N SER A 38 23.42 -46.05 -17.24
CA SER A 38 24.17 -45.51 -18.38
C SER A 38 25.02 -46.64 -19.00
N PRO A 39 25.58 -46.43 -20.20
CA PRO A 39 27.03 -46.19 -20.23
C PRO A 39 27.56 -45.19 -21.29
N ARG A 40 28.60 -44.47 -20.85
CA ARG A 40 29.80 -43.96 -21.52
C ARG A 40 30.07 -44.33 -23.00
N THR A 41 30.54 -43.31 -23.75
CA THR A 41 31.81 -43.36 -24.51
C THR A 41 32.38 -41.96 -24.77
N ALA A 42 33.71 -41.82 -24.64
CA ALA A 42 34.59 -40.72 -25.08
C ALA A 42 35.63 -41.34 -26.05
N PRO A 43 36.71 -40.67 -26.53
CA PRO A 43 37.09 -39.25 -26.54
C PRO A 43 37.52 -38.73 -27.95
N GLY A 44 37.78 -37.43 -28.09
CA GLY A 44 38.34 -36.83 -29.32
C GLY A 44 39.26 -35.64 -29.02
N THR A 45 40.56 -35.92 -29.11
CA THR A 45 41.71 -35.07 -29.49
C THR A 45 41.79 -33.59 -29.07
N ALA A 46 42.85 -33.31 -28.31
CA ALA A 46 43.43 -32.00 -28.08
C ALA A 46 44.14 -31.47 -29.33
N GLU A 47 43.96 -30.17 -29.61
CA GLU A 47 44.96 -29.35 -30.28
C GLU A 47 45.15 -28.05 -29.49
N GLU A 48 46.42 -27.81 -29.17
CA GLU A 48 46.97 -26.73 -28.38
C GLU A 48 47.24 -25.53 -29.29
N ARG A 49 46.65 -24.36 -28.98
CA ARG A 49 47.07 -23.07 -29.55
C ARG A 49 47.13 -22.01 -28.45
N THR A 50 48.37 -21.80 -28.00
CA THR A 50 49.03 -20.53 -27.64
C THR A 50 48.16 -19.37 -27.14
N ALA A 51 48.42 -19.02 -25.88
CA ALA A 51 47.96 -17.83 -25.18
C ALA A 51 48.36 -16.51 -25.87
N SER A 52 47.43 -15.56 -25.88
CA SER A 52 47.74 -14.13 -25.79
C SER A 52 46.64 -13.47 -24.96
N GLY A 53 47.05 -12.72 -23.94
CA GLY A 53 46.20 -12.27 -22.84
C GLY A 53 45.18 -11.22 -23.26
N VAL A 54 43.98 -11.36 -22.71
CA VAL A 54 43.01 -10.27 -22.56
C VAL A 54 42.66 -10.21 -21.08
N ALA A 55 43.08 -9.12 -20.44
CA ALA A 55 42.89 -8.87 -19.02
C ALA A 55 41.39 -8.88 -18.67
N SER A 56 41.06 -9.56 -17.57
CA SER A 56 39.76 -9.47 -16.93
C SER A 56 39.46 -8.02 -16.53
N PRO A 57 38.24 -7.51 -16.71
CA PRO A 57 37.90 -6.18 -16.24
C PRO A 57 37.90 -6.19 -14.70
N THR A 58 38.73 -5.34 -14.13
CA THR A 58 38.77 -5.00 -12.71
C THR A 58 37.37 -4.55 -12.24
N PRO A 59 36.90 -4.94 -11.05
CA PRO A 59 35.69 -4.38 -10.47
C PRO A 59 35.87 -2.88 -10.31
N GLN A 60 35.07 -2.11 -11.02
CA GLN A 60 35.03 -0.66 -10.90
C GLN A 60 34.50 -0.35 -9.50
N ALA A 61 35.32 0.31 -8.69
CA ALA A 61 34.98 0.68 -7.32
C ALA A 61 33.66 1.46 -7.28
N ASP A 62 32.75 1.01 -6.41
CA ASP A 62 31.52 1.72 -6.09
C ASP A 62 31.83 3.19 -5.80
N ALA A 63 31.15 4.09 -6.50
CA ALA A 63 31.17 5.51 -6.18
C ALA A 63 30.77 5.67 -4.69
N PRO A 64 31.45 6.55 -3.93
CA PRO A 64 31.14 6.74 -2.52
C PRO A 64 29.66 7.09 -2.37
N GLY A 65 28.94 6.26 -1.64
CA GLY A 65 27.54 6.46 -1.32
C GLY A 65 27.38 7.86 -0.72
N VAL A 66 26.63 8.71 -1.41
CA VAL A 66 26.11 9.94 -0.84
C VAL A 66 25.15 9.50 0.26
N THR A 67 25.65 9.40 1.49
CA THR A 67 24.80 9.41 2.66
C THR A 67 24.15 10.79 2.69
N ALA A 68 22.97 10.91 2.08
CA ALA A 68 22.12 12.07 2.28
C ALA A 68 21.96 12.25 3.79
N GLN A 69 22.37 13.42 4.29
CA GLN A 69 21.99 13.85 5.64
C GLN A 69 20.47 13.70 5.74
N PRO A 70 19.93 13.11 6.83
CA PRO A 70 18.48 13.08 7.00
C PRO A 70 17.97 14.52 6.97
N ASP A 71 16.92 14.77 6.19
CA ASP A 71 16.25 16.06 6.20
C ASP A 71 15.91 16.44 7.64
N PRO A 72 16.03 17.72 8.03
CA PRO A 72 15.70 18.16 9.37
C PRO A 72 14.28 17.70 9.72
N GLU A 73 14.13 17.05 10.89
CA GLU A 73 12.82 16.58 11.33
C GLU A 73 11.83 17.75 11.41
N PRO A 74 10.59 17.57 10.93
CA PRO A 74 9.63 18.66 10.90
C PRO A 74 9.25 19.08 12.32
N GLN A 75 9.00 20.37 12.52
CA GLN A 75 8.49 20.88 13.79
C GLN A 75 7.13 20.26 14.08
N VAL A 76 7.00 19.55 15.20
CA VAL A 76 5.73 18.92 15.60
C VAL A 76 4.85 19.91 16.37
N VAL A 77 3.63 20.16 15.88
CA VAL A 77 2.62 20.98 16.53
C VAL A 77 1.43 20.13 16.93
N VAL A 78 1.12 20.07 18.22
CA VAL A 78 -0.02 19.30 18.74
C VAL A 78 -1.29 20.17 18.74
N ARG A 79 -2.35 19.68 18.09
CA ARG A 79 -3.67 20.33 17.97
C ARG A 79 -4.79 19.50 18.60
N ASP A 80 -4.62 19.20 19.89
CA ASP A 80 -5.58 18.37 20.63
C ASP A 80 -6.95 19.04 20.83
N ASP A 81 -7.07 20.35 20.57
CA ASP A 81 -8.35 21.05 20.43
C ASP A 81 -9.24 20.42 19.35
N LEU A 82 -8.64 19.88 18.29
CA LEU A 82 -9.34 19.21 17.17
C LEU A 82 -9.86 17.82 17.53
N ARG A 83 -9.54 17.26 18.71
CA ARG A 83 -10.19 16.03 19.22
C ARG A 83 -11.72 16.18 19.32
N SER A 84 -12.21 17.42 19.45
CA SER A 84 -13.64 17.73 19.40
C SER A 84 -14.34 17.25 18.13
N LEU A 85 -13.65 17.28 16.98
CA LEU A 85 -14.18 16.81 15.70
C LEU A 85 -14.35 15.27 15.68
N PHE A 86 -13.39 14.55 16.27
CA PHE A 86 -13.49 13.09 16.45
C PHE A 86 -14.65 12.72 17.37
N ARG A 87 -14.81 13.42 18.50
CA ARG A 87 -15.96 13.22 19.41
C ARG A 87 -17.29 13.48 18.73
N LYS A 88 -17.40 14.54 17.92
CA LYS A 88 -18.60 14.87 17.15
C LYS A 88 -18.93 13.79 16.11
N ALA A 89 -17.92 13.20 15.49
CA ALA A 89 -18.06 12.06 14.59
C ALA A 89 -18.33 10.72 15.31
N GLY A 90 -18.26 10.69 16.65
CA GLY A 90 -18.50 9.50 17.46
C GLY A 90 -17.40 8.43 17.38
N VAL A 91 -16.17 8.83 17.03
CA VAL A 91 -15.04 7.90 16.81
C VAL A 91 -13.82 8.31 17.62
N GLU A 92 -12.96 7.35 17.93
CA GLU A 92 -11.64 7.57 18.52
C GLU A 92 -10.58 7.46 17.44
N GLY A 93 -9.62 8.39 17.39
CA GLY A 93 -8.66 8.43 16.30
C GLY A 93 -7.55 9.46 16.49
N THR A 94 -6.74 9.59 15.44
CA THR A 94 -5.65 10.55 15.30
C THR A 94 -5.65 11.11 13.88
N PHE A 95 -4.98 12.25 13.74
CA PHE A 95 -4.70 12.87 12.46
C PHE A 95 -3.28 13.40 12.48
N ALA A 96 -2.54 13.18 11.40
CA ALA A 96 -1.26 13.82 11.14
C ALA A 96 -1.34 14.56 9.80
N LEU A 97 -0.74 15.75 9.74
CA LEU A 97 -0.63 16.58 8.55
C LEU A 97 0.79 17.16 8.51
N LEU A 98 1.54 16.85 7.46
CA LEU A 98 2.83 17.45 7.17
C LEU A 98 2.65 18.51 6.08
N ASP A 99 2.90 19.76 6.44
CA ASP A 99 3.14 20.87 5.51
C ASP A 99 4.61 20.80 5.11
N VAL A 100 4.88 20.36 3.88
CA VAL A 100 6.22 20.04 3.40
C VAL A 100 7.07 21.31 3.33
N GLU A 101 6.57 22.33 2.65
CA GLU A 101 7.29 23.59 2.45
C GLU A 101 7.40 24.38 3.76
N GLY A 102 6.40 24.27 4.63
CA GLY A 102 6.43 24.88 5.97
C GLY A 102 7.27 24.12 7.00
N GLY A 103 7.77 22.91 6.69
CA GLY A 103 8.58 22.10 7.59
C GLY A 103 7.87 21.74 8.90
N ARG A 104 6.55 21.59 8.89
CA ARG A 104 5.72 21.48 10.11
C ARG A 104 4.75 20.32 10.05
N MET A 105 4.78 19.47 11.08
CA MET A 105 3.84 18.37 11.26
C MET A 105 2.81 18.68 12.34
N THR A 106 1.55 18.92 11.93
CA THR A 106 0.42 19.06 12.85
C THR A 106 -0.13 17.68 13.22
N VAL A 107 -0.31 17.40 14.52
CA VAL A 107 -0.85 16.12 15.00
C VAL A 107 -1.99 16.32 15.99
N VAL A 108 -3.02 15.47 15.89
CA VAL A 108 -4.09 15.31 16.88
C VAL A 108 -3.89 13.96 17.56
N ASP A 109 -3.79 13.93 18.88
CA ASP A 109 -3.36 12.73 19.62
C ASP A 109 -1.98 12.23 19.18
N ARG A 110 -0.94 12.98 19.52
CA ARG A 110 0.45 12.66 19.17
C ARG A 110 0.84 11.21 19.52
N ARG A 111 0.49 10.75 20.73
CA ARG A 111 0.77 9.37 21.17
C ARG A 111 0.17 8.34 20.23
N ARG A 112 -1.04 8.57 19.73
CA ARG A 112 -1.67 7.69 18.73
C ARG A 112 -1.08 7.90 17.33
N ALA A 113 -0.72 9.12 16.96
CA ALA A 113 -0.09 9.45 15.68
C ALA A 113 1.25 8.70 15.48
N GLU A 114 2.01 8.52 16.56
CA GLU A 114 3.30 7.81 16.59
C GLU A 114 3.16 6.30 16.82
N ARG A 115 1.94 5.81 17.14
CA ARG A 115 1.69 4.38 17.35
C ARG A 115 1.54 3.65 16.03
N ARG A 116 2.42 2.69 15.76
CA ARG A 116 2.34 1.80 14.58
C ARG A 116 1.11 0.88 14.64
N MET A 117 0.31 0.89 13.56
CA MET A 117 -0.87 0.04 13.39
C MET A 117 -0.86 -0.66 12.03
N LEU A 118 -1.74 -1.64 11.85
CA LEU A 118 -1.93 -2.36 10.59
C LEU A 118 -2.30 -1.37 9.45
N PRO A 119 -1.54 -1.29 8.34
CA PRO A 119 -1.86 -0.39 7.22
C PRO A 119 -3.12 -0.83 6.43
N ALA A 120 -3.39 -2.14 6.35
CA ALA A 120 -4.43 -2.68 5.48
C ALA A 120 -4.29 -2.15 4.04
N SER A 121 -5.40 -1.76 3.40
CA SER A 121 -5.40 -1.30 2.02
C SER A 121 -4.65 0.01 1.75
N THR A 122 -4.14 0.74 2.76
CA THR A 122 -3.22 1.86 2.47
C THR A 122 -1.89 1.37 1.91
N PHE A 123 -1.50 0.12 2.22
CA PHE A 123 -0.27 -0.46 1.69
C PHE A 123 -0.30 -0.58 0.16
N LYS A 124 -1.48 -0.55 -0.47
CA LYS A 124 -1.61 -0.52 -1.93
C LYS A 124 -0.85 0.64 -2.58
N VAL A 125 -0.61 1.75 -1.86
CA VAL A 125 0.25 2.84 -2.36
C VAL A 125 1.69 2.34 -2.58
N ALA A 126 2.33 1.83 -1.53
CA ALA A 126 3.68 1.29 -1.63
C ALA A 126 3.74 0.06 -2.54
N HIS A 127 2.74 -0.82 -2.46
CA HIS A 127 2.69 -2.05 -3.24
C HIS A 127 2.54 -1.77 -4.74
N SER A 128 1.79 -0.74 -5.15
CA SER A 128 1.75 -0.29 -6.55
C SER A 128 3.12 0.19 -7.03
N LEU A 129 3.82 1.00 -6.22
CA LEU A 129 5.17 1.45 -6.55
C LEU A 129 6.14 0.27 -6.71
N ILE A 130 6.12 -0.68 -5.78
CA ILE A 130 6.95 -1.88 -5.82
C ILE A 130 6.61 -2.74 -7.04
N ALA A 131 5.32 -2.93 -7.34
CA ALA A 131 4.89 -3.75 -8.47
C ALA A 131 5.40 -3.19 -9.80
N LEU A 132 5.28 -1.88 -10.01
CA LEU A 132 5.79 -1.19 -11.20
C LEU A 132 7.32 -1.26 -11.28
N GLU A 133 7.99 -0.89 -10.19
CA GLU A 133 9.46 -0.81 -10.16
C GLU A 133 10.15 -2.17 -10.31
N THR A 134 9.47 -3.26 -9.92
CA THR A 134 10.00 -4.62 -10.07
C THR A 134 9.56 -5.31 -11.36
N GLY A 135 8.78 -4.65 -12.21
CA GLY A 135 8.15 -5.22 -13.40
C GLY A 135 7.14 -6.33 -13.10
N ALA A 136 6.62 -6.41 -11.88
CA ALA A 136 5.54 -7.34 -11.52
C ALA A 136 4.18 -6.88 -12.07
N ALA A 137 4.05 -5.58 -12.34
CA ALA A 137 3.12 -5.00 -13.29
C ALA A 137 3.93 -4.22 -14.34
N ALA A 138 3.64 -4.40 -15.62
CA ALA A 138 4.32 -3.69 -16.70
C ALA A 138 4.02 -2.19 -16.68
N ASP A 139 2.76 -1.84 -16.44
CA ASP A 139 2.26 -0.47 -16.31
C ASP A 139 0.95 -0.47 -15.50
N ALA A 140 0.25 0.68 -15.46
CA ALA A 140 -1.02 0.79 -14.76
C ALA A 140 -2.21 0.12 -15.46
N ASP A 141 -2.06 -0.18 -16.75
CA ASP A 141 -3.10 -0.63 -17.67
C ASP A 141 -2.99 -2.13 -18.00
N GLU A 142 -1.88 -2.80 -17.63
CA GLU A 142 -1.74 -4.25 -17.68
C GLU A 142 -2.93 -4.91 -16.96
N VAL A 143 -3.63 -5.78 -17.69
CA VAL A 143 -4.73 -6.57 -17.16
C VAL A 143 -4.18 -7.69 -16.28
N ILE A 144 -4.53 -7.66 -14.99
CA ILE A 144 -4.21 -8.71 -14.03
C ILE A 144 -5.40 -9.67 -13.96
N PRO A 145 -5.25 -10.93 -14.42
CA PRO A 145 -6.38 -11.85 -14.49
C PRO A 145 -6.94 -12.18 -13.11
N TYR A 146 -8.26 -12.17 -12.98
CA TYR A 146 -8.99 -12.51 -11.76
C TYR A 146 -8.74 -13.97 -11.34
N GLY A 147 -8.64 -14.87 -12.30
CA GLY A 147 -8.43 -16.30 -12.05
C GLY A 147 -9.66 -17.06 -11.59
N GLY A 148 -10.86 -16.45 -11.63
CA GLY A 148 -12.15 -17.15 -11.58
C GLY A 148 -12.65 -17.62 -10.20
N LYS A 149 -11.89 -17.39 -9.12
CA LYS A 149 -12.23 -17.90 -7.78
C LYS A 149 -13.08 -16.90 -6.99
N PRO A 150 -14.25 -17.29 -6.43
CA PRO A 150 -15.15 -16.40 -5.70
C PRO A 150 -14.45 -15.47 -4.70
N GLN A 151 -14.89 -14.21 -4.65
CA GLN A 151 -14.29 -13.17 -3.82
C GLN A 151 -15.24 -12.71 -2.71
N ARG A 152 -14.65 -12.14 -1.66
CA ARG A 152 -15.43 -11.52 -0.58
C ARG A 152 -16.28 -10.34 -1.07
N ILE A 153 -15.83 -9.65 -2.12
CA ILE A 153 -16.56 -8.54 -2.76
C ILE A 153 -16.83 -8.93 -4.19
N LYS A 154 -18.12 -8.94 -4.58
CA LYS A 154 -18.54 -9.38 -5.93
C LYS A 154 -17.93 -8.52 -7.04
N GLU A 155 -17.72 -7.23 -6.79
CA GLU A 155 -17.05 -6.31 -7.70
C GLU A 155 -15.59 -6.70 -7.99
N TRP A 156 -14.97 -7.58 -7.21
CA TRP A 156 -13.60 -8.07 -7.49
C TRP A 156 -13.54 -9.25 -8.46
N GLU A 157 -14.69 -9.78 -8.89
CA GLU A 157 -14.78 -11.02 -9.68
C GLU A 157 -14.67 -10.79 -11.20
N HIS A 158 -13.73 -9.95 -11.61
CA HIS A 158 -13.39 -9.73 -13.02
C HIS A 158 -11.94 -9.26 -13.14
N ASP A 159 -11.39 -9.39 -14.35
CA ASP A 159 -10.05 -8.93 -14.66
C ASP A 159 -9.95 -7.41 -14.46
N MET A 160 -8.85 -6.96 -13.87
CA MET A 160 -8.64 -5.54 -13.54
C MET A 160 -7.21 -5.14 -13.80
N ASN A 161 -7.02 -3.91 -14.23
CA ASN A 161 -5.72 -3.26 -14.21
C ASN A 161 -5.45 -2.61 -12.83
N LEU A 162 -4.29 -1.99 -12.67
CA LEU A 162 -3.88 -1.38 -11.40
C LEU A 162 -4.74 -0.15 -11.04
N ARG A 163 -5.21 0.60 -12.04
CA ARG A 163 -6.10 1.78 -11.85
C ARG A 163 -7.39 1.38 -11.14
N ASP A 164 -8.06 0.38 -11.68
CA ASP A 164 -9.33 -0.09 -11.13
C ASP A 164 -9.12 -0.78 -9.78
N ALA A 165 -8.09 -1.63 -9.67
CA ALA A 165 -7.79 -2.36 -8.45
C ALA A 165 -7.47 -1.45 -7.25
N VAL A 166 -6.77 -0.33 -7.47
CA VAL A 166 -6.53 0.69 -6.42
C VAL A 166 -7.85 1.34 -6.00
N ARG A 167 -8.67 1.75 -6.97
CA ARG A 167 -9.95 2.45 -6.76
C ARG A 167 -10.94 1.62 -5.94
N VAL A 168 -11.21 0.38 -6.35
CA VAL A 168 -12.15 -0.53 -5.65
C VAL A 168 -11.47 -1.32 -4.51
N SER A 169 -10.19 -1.05 -4.29
CA SER A 169 -9.37 -1.66 -3.26
C SER A 169 -9.31 -3.21 -3.33
N ASN A 170 -9.27 -3.77 -4.54
CA ASN A 170 -9.25 -5.21 -4.79
C ASN A 170 -8.05 -5.88 -4.10
N VAL A 171 -8.30 -6.75 -3.12
CA VAL A 171 -7.21 -7.44 -2.39
C VAL A 171 -6.60 -8.54 -3.23
N ALA A 172 -7.39 -9.27 -4.02
CA ALA A 172 -6.92 -10.41 -4.79
C ALA A 172 -5.89 -10.00 -5.86
N VAL A 173 -6.10 -8.87 -6.54
CA VAL A 173 -5.13 -8.30 -7.49
C VAL A 173 -3.78 -8.05 -6.81
N PHE A 174 -3.78 -7.40 -5.64
CA PHE A 174 -2.53 -7.12 -4.91
C PHE A 174 -1.91 -8.38 -4.29
N GLN A 175 -2.68 -9.43 -4.01
CA GLN A 175 -2.12 -10.73 -3.65
C GLN A 175 -1.44 -11.40 -4.84
N THR A 176 -1.98 -11.24 -6.06
CA THR A 176 -1.33 -11.68 -7.29
C THR A 176 -0.02 -10.93 -7.52
N LEU A 177 -0.02 -9.60 -7.35
CA LEU A 177 1.20 -8.79 -7.46
C LEU A 177 2.24 -9.20 -6.42
N ALA A 178 1.85 -9.39 -5.15
CA ALA A 178 2.75 -9.91 -4.11
C ALA A 178 3.40 -11.25 -4.48
N ARG A 179 2.67 -12.17 -5.13
CA ARG A 179 3.24 -13.43 -5.61
C ARG A 179 4.24 -13.21 -6.76
N ARG A 180 3.93 -12.31 -7.69
CA ARG A 180 4.83 -11.95 -8.79
C ARG A 180 6.11 -11.28 -8.27
N ILE A 181 6.00 -10.37 -7.29
CA ILE A 181 7.16 -9.71 -6.64
C ILE A 181 7.99 -10.75 -5.88
N GLY A 182 7.34 -11.58 -5.07
CA GLY A 182 7.96 -12.63 -4.28
C GLY A 182 8.62 -12.10 -2.99
N PRO A 183 8.79 -12.97 -1.97
CA PRO A 183 9.10 -12.54 -0.60
C PRO A 183 10.44 -11.81 -0.46
N LYS A 184 11.46 -12.21 -1.22
CA LYS A 184 12.79 -11.58 -1.16
C LYS A 184 12.75 -10.12 -1.63
N ARG A 185 12.14 -9.86 -2.79
CA ARG A 185 12.04 -8.50 -3.34
C ARG A 185 11.11 -7.64 -2.50
N GLU A 186 10.01 -8.20 -2.01
CA GLU A 186 9.08 -7.48 -1.13
C GLU A 186 9.78 -7.00 0.15
N LYS A 187 10.58 -7.86 0.79
CA LYS A 187 11.35 -7.48 1.99
C LYS A 187 12.38 -6.39 1.68
N GLN A 188 13.14 -6.55 0.59
CA GLN A 188 14.12 -5.55 0.15
C GLN A 188 13.47 -4.19 -0.08
N TRP A 189 12.28 -4.16 -0.66
CA TRP A 189 11.55 -2.92 -0.90
C TRP A 189 10.96 -2.29 0.36
N LEU A 190 10.43 -3.09 1.29
CA LEU A 190 10.02 -2.56 2.61
C LEU A 190 11.20 -1.90 3.33
N ASP A 191 12.39 -2.50 3.25
CA ASP A 191 13.60 -1.93 3.83
C ASP A 191 14.01 -0.64 3.13
N ARG A 192 14.07 -0.68 1.80
CA ARG A 192 14.46 0.44 0.93
C ARG A 192 13.53 1.64 1.04
N LEU A 193 12.24 1.42 1.24
CA LEU A 193 11.24 2.48 1.44
C LEU A 193 11.15 2.97 2.90
N ASP A 194 11.87 2.33 3.84
CA ASP A 194 11.72 2.58 5.28
C ASP A 194 10.25 2.50 5.73
N TYR A 195 9.52 1.47 5.28
CA TYR A 195 8.07 1.40 5.47
C TYR A 195 7.69 0.81 6.83
N GLY A 196 7.52 1.69 7.83
CA GLY A 196 7.09 1.34 9.18
C GLY A 196 8.03 0.34 9.86
N ASN A 197 7.48 -0.74 10.41
CA ASN A 197 8.29 -1.78 11.07
C ASN A 197 8.99 -2.75 10.10
N ARG A 198 8.75 -2.67 8.78
CA ARG A 198 9.35 -3.51 7.72
C ARG A 198 9.17 -5.03 7.92
N ARG A 199 8.15 -5.46 8.68
CA ARG A 199 7.91 -6.88 8.99
C ARG A 199 6.87 -7.47 8.06
N MET A 200 7.21 -8.58 7.40
CA MET A 200 6.27 -9.32 6.56
C MET A 200 5.57 -10.49 7.29
N GLY A 201 6.15 -11.02 8.37
CA GLY A 201 5.66 -12.30 8.89
C GLY A 201 5.81 -13.43 7.85
N PRO A 202 5.03 -14.52 7.95
CA PRO A 202 5.26 -15.74 7.17
C PRO A 202 4.67 -15.71 5.75
N SER A 203 3.78 -14.78 5.43
CA SER A 203 3.02 -14.80 4.17
C SER A 203 3.18 -13.53 3.35
N VAL A 204 3.82 -13.66 2.18
CA VAL A 204 3.95 -12.57 1.21
C VAL A 204 2.61 -12.02 0.73
N GLN A 205 1.50 -12.75 0.89
CA GLN A 205 0.18 -12.35 0.42
C GLN A 205 -0.69 -11.69 1.51
N GLN A 206 -0.27 -11.70 2.77
CA GLN A 206 -1.12 -11.32 3.90
C GLN A 206 -0.48 -10.29 4.84
N PHE A 207 0.80 -9.99 4.71
CA PHE A 207 1.54 -9.23 5.71
C PHE A 207 1.01 -7.82 6.01
N TRP A 208 0.33 -7.19 5.04
CA TRP A 208 -0.32 -5.90 5.22
C TRP A 208 -1.76 -6.00 5.74
N LEU A 209 -2.28 -7.23 5.92
CA LEU A 209 -3.64 -7.55 6.37
C LEU A 209 -3.65 -8.29 7.71
N ASP A 210 -2.61 -9.03 8.05
CA ASP A 210 -2.58 -9.95 9.20
C ASP A 210 -2.04 -9.33 10.50
N GLY A 211 -1.53 -8.10 10.46
CA GLY A 211 -0.96 -7.41 11.63
C GLY A 211 0.56 -7.46 11.74
N SER A 212 1.25 -8.17 10.84
CA SER A 212 2.71 -8.26 10.78
C SER A 212 3.34 -6.90 10.47
N LEU A 213 2.97 -6.33 9.32
CA LEU A 213 3.39 -4.99 8.94
C LEU A 213 2.62 -3.95 9.76
N ARG A 214 3.35 -2.99 10.31
CA ARG A 214 2.75 -1.89 11.05
C ARG A 214 3.44 -0.57 10.73
N ILE A 215 2.64 0.48 10.59
CA ILE A 215 3.08 1.84 10.31
C ILE A 215 2.21 2.83 11.10
N SER A 216 2.80 3.91 11.57
CA SER A 216 2.13 4.99 12.31
C SER A 216 1.58 6.05 11.37
N ALA A 217 0.76 6.98 11.88
CA ALA A 217 0.26 8.09 11.05
C ALA A 217 1.38 9.07 10.68
N ALA A 218 2.33 9.29 11.59
CA ALA A 218 3.53 10.10 11.34
C ALA A 218 4.41 9.48 10.23
N GLU A 219 4.62 8.16 10.27
CA GLU A 219 5.37 7.47 9.21
C GLU A 219 4.63 7.45 7.88
N GLN A 220 3.29 7.35 7.87
CA GLN A 220 2.49 7.45 6.65
C GLN A 220 2.69 8.80 5.97
N VAL A 221 2.62 9.92 6.71
CA VAL A 221 2.82 11.24 6.09
C VAL A 221 4.25 11.44 5.59
N GLY A 222 5.26 10.91 6.28
CA GLY A 222 6.65 10.95 5.80
C GLY A 222 6.88 10.12 4.53
N PHE A 223 6.27 8.93 4.44
CA PHE A 223 6.32 8.14 3.21
C PHE A 223 5.61 8.85 2.04
N LEU A 224 4.41 9.39 2.29
CA LEU A 224 3.58 10.05 1.27
C LEU A 224 4.18 11.37 0.80
N SER A 225 4.80 12.16 1.68
CA SER A 225 5.47 13.40 1.28
C SER A 225 6.66 13.12 0.37
N ARG A 226 7.44 12.06 0.62
CA ARG A 226 8.52 11.65 -0.29
C ARG A 226 8.00 11.17 -1.63
N LEU A 227 6.88 10.42 -1.66
CA LEU A 227 6.24 10.03 -2.92
C LEU A 227 5.73 11.24 -3.72
N ALA A 228 5.13 12.21 -3.04
CA ALA A 228 4.61 13.44 -3.65
C ALA A 228 5.72 14.28 -4.29
N GLN A 229 6.92 14.28 -3.71
CA GLN A 229 8.08 15.07 -4.15
C GLN A 229 9.06 14.32 -5.06
N ASP A 230 8.73 13.11 -5.53
CA ASP A 230 9.65 12.26 -6.31
C ASP A 230 10.97 11.90 -5.56
N LEU A 231 10.91 11.81 -4.22
CA LEU A 231 12.08 11.54 -3.36
C LEU A 231 12.19 10.08 -2.88
N LEU A 232 11.29 9.19 -3.31
CA LEU A 232 11.45 7.76 -3.01
C LEU A 232 12.51 7.16 -3.95
N PRO A 233 13.23 6.12 -3.50
CA PRO A 233 14.30 5.49 -4.28
C PRO A 233 13.73 4.53 -5.34
N ALA A 234 12.82 5.01 -6.19
CA ALA A 234 12.21 4.30 -7.31
C ALA A 234 12.34 5.14 -8.59
N SER A 235 12.05 4.56 -9.74
CA SER A 235 12.08 5.29 -11.00
C SER A 235 11.05 6.44 -11.01
N PRO A 236 11.37 7.58 -11.68
CA PRO A 236 10.42 8.67 -11.83
C PRO A 236 9.10 8.23 -12.46
N GLU A 237 9.12 7.25 -13.36
CA GLU A 237 7.93 6.70 -14.00
C GLU A 237 7.04 5.92 -13.03
N ALA A 238 7.62 5.01 -12.23
CA ALA A 238 6.86 4.27 -11.24
C ALA A 238 6.24 5.20 -10.19
N MET A 239 6.96 6.24 -9.76
CA MET A 239 6.44 7.25 -8.83
C MET A 239 5.30 8.07 -9.44
N ARG A 240 5.48 8.62 -10.65
CA ARG A 240 4.41 9.36 -11.36
C ARG A 240 3.14 8.51 -11.53
N THR A 241 3.30 7.29 -12.04
CA THR A 241 2.19 6.36 -12.22
C THR A 241 1.50 6.06 -10.89
N THR A 242 2.27 5.82 -9.82
CA THR A 242 1.70 5.58 -8.48
C THR A 242 0.91 6.77 -7.97
N ARG A 243 1.38 8.01 -8.19
CA ARG A 243 0.62 9.21 -7.83
C ARG A 243 -0.69 9.30 -8.60
N ASP A 244 -0.65 9.08 -9.91
CA ASP A 244 -1.85 9.15 -10.75
C ASP A 244 -2.93 8.14 -10.35
N LEU A 245 -2.54 6.93 -9.90
CA LEU A 245 -3.47 5.93 -9.35
C LEU A 245 -4.26 6.42 -8.13
N LEU A 246 -3.74 7.41 -7.41
CA LEU A 246 -4.32 7.92 -6.16
C LEU A 246 -5.13 9.20 -6.35
N LYS A 247 -5.08 9.84 -7.52
CA LYS A 247 -5.78 11.09 -7.80
C LYS A 247 -7.29 10.86 -7.74
N ILE A 248 -7.96 11.50 -6.78
CA ILE A 248 -9.41 11.35 -6.59
C ILE A 248 -10.19 12.63 -6.89
N GLU A 249 -9.51 13.78 -6.91
CA GLU A 249 -10.16 15.07 -7.12
C GLU A 249 -9.13 16.11 -7.60
N GLN A 250 -9.52 16.93 -8.58
CA GLN A 250 -8.77 18.11 -9.02
C GLN A 250 -9.77 19.23 -9.31
N LYS A 251 -9.81 20.26 -8.46
CA LYS A 251 -10.74 21.40 -8.59
C LYS A 251 -10.27 22.57 -7.73
N ASN A 252 -10.78 23.76 -8.01
CA ASN A 252 -10.56 24.95 -7.18
C ASN A 252 -9.07 25.22 -6.84
N GLY A 253 -8.18 24.95 -7.79
CA GLY A 253 -6.73 25.16 -7.63
C GLY A 253 -6.01 24.16 -6.72
N TYR A 254 -6.63 23.04 -6.35
CA TYR A 254 -5.97 21.93 -5.65
C TYR A 254 -6.17 20.59 -6.36
N THR A 255 -5.25 19.67 -6.09
CA THR A 255 -5.37 18.24 -6.43
C THR A 255 -5.28 17.43 -5.14
N LEU A 256 -6.18 16.46 -4.97
CA LEU A 256 -6.22 15.56 -3.81
C LEU A 256 -5.99 14.13 -4.27
N TYR A 257 -5.01 13.50 -3.64
CA TYR A 257 -4.62 12.11 -3.84
C TYR A 257 -4.85 11.35 -2.55
N ALA A 258 -5.50 10.19 -2.59
CA ALA A 258 -5.73 9.46 -1.35
C ALA A 258 -6.03 7.97 -1.51
N LYS A 259 -5.79 7.21 -0.44
CA LYS A 259 -6.16 5.81 -0.31
C LYS A 259 -6.83 5.52 1.03
N THR A 260 -7.94 4.78 0.98
CA THR A 260 -8.60 4.22 2.16
C THR A 260 -7.97 2.89 2.61
N GLY A 261 -8.01 2.63 3.91
CA GLY A 261 -7.64 1.35 4.52
C GLY A 261 -8.64 0.92 5.59
N TRP A 262 -8.85 -0.38 5.73
CA TRP A 262 -9.61 -0.98 6.84
C TRP A 262 -8.99 -2.32 7.18
N GLY A 263 -8.39 -2.41 8.37
CA GLY A 263 -7.80 -3.64 8.92
C GLY A 263 -8.63 -4.20 10.07
N ASP A 264 -9.17 -5.40 9.91
CA ASP A 264 -10.05 -6.09 10.85
C ASP A 264 -9.40 -7.31 11.54
N ALA A 265 -8.16 -7.64 11.17
CA ALA A 265 -7.36 -8.70 11.83
C ALA A 265 -6.81 -8.28 13.21
N VAL A 266 -6.95 -7.01 13.58
CA VAL A 266 -6.55 -6.47 14.89
C VAL A 266 -7.77 -5.96 15.66
N ARG A 267 -7.63 -5.83 16.99
CA ARG A 267 -8.67 -5.30 17.88
C ARG A 267 -8.13 -4.11 18.71
N PRO A 268 -8.82 -2.96 18.70
CA PRO A 268 -9.93 -2.62 17.80
C PRO A 268 -9.50 -2.67 16.33
N ALA A 269 -10.45 -2.87 15.41
CA ALA A 269 -10.17 -2.75 13.98
C ALA A 269 -9.77 -1.29 13.67
N VAL A 270 -8.95 -1.08 12.64
CA VAL A 270 -8.43 0.24 12.28
C VAL A 270 -8.94 0.69 10.92
N GLY A 271 -9.42 1.92 10.85
CA GLY A 271 -9.80 2.61 9.62
C GLY A 271 -8.81 3.69 9.27
N TRP A 272 -8.39 3.76 8.01
CA TRP A 272 -7.44 4.75 7.49
C TRP A 272 -8.00 5.54 6.32
N TRP A 273 -7.62 6.82 6.24
CA TRP A 273 -7.57 7.54 4.98
C TRP A 273 -6.29 8.39 4.96
N VAL A 274 -5.45 8.14 3.97
CA VAL A 274 -4.11 8.72 3.86
C VAL A 274 -3.92 9.28 2.47
N GLY A 275 -3.12 10.32 2.31
CA GLY A 275 -2.96 10.98 1.03
C GLY A 275 -2.16 12.27 1.12
N TRP A 276 -2.28 13.11 0.09
CA TRP A 276 -1.79 14.48 0.12
C TRP A 276 -2.65 15.40 -0.71
N VAL A 277 -2.54 16.70 -0.42
CA VAL A 277 -3.12 17.78 -1.21
C VAL A 277 -1.98 18.58 -1.83
N GLU A 278 -2.05 18.80 -3.13
CA GLU A 278 -1.22 19.78 -3.85
C GLU A 278 -2.04 21.06 -4.02
N ARG A 279 -1.54 22.19 -3.53
CA ARG A 279 -2.22 23.50 -3.67
C ARG A 279 -1.23 24.65 -3.61
N GLY A 280 -1.28 25.54 -4.60
CA GLY A 280 -0.45 26.76 -4.59
C GLY A 280 1.05 26.50 -4.58
N GLY A 281 1.50 25.37 -5.15
CA GLY A 281 2.90 24.94 -5.11
C GLY A 281 3.32 24.25 -3.81
N HIS A 282 2.39 24.03 -2.88
CA HIS A 282 2.65 23.32 -1.62
C HIS A 282 2.13 21.88 -1.64
N VAL A 283 2.80 21.00 -0.92
CA VAL A 283 2.40 19.62 -0.65
C VAL A 283 2.01 19.47 0.83
N TYR A 284 0.78 19.01 1.05
CA TYR A 284 0.25 18.73 2.38
C TYR A 284 -0.07 17.23 2.52
N ALA A 285 0.86 16.44 3.05
CA ALA A 285 0.65 15.01 3.27
C ALA A 285 -0.15 14.76 4.55
N PHE A 286 -1.18 13.92 4.50
CA PHE A 286 -2.05 13.65 5.64
C PHE A 286 -2.28 12.16 5.88
N ALA A 287 -2.54 11.82 7.15
CA ALA A 287 -2.94 10.49 7.55
C ALA A 287 -3.92 10.56 8.72
N LEU A 288 -5.14 10.06 8.49
CA LEU A 288 -6.12 9.81 9.54
C LEU A 288 -6.16 8.31 9.84
N ASN A 289 -6.17 7.95 11.13
CA ASN A 289 -6.72 6.66 11.54
C ASN A 289 -7.73 6.77 12.67
N ILE A 290 -8.72 5.88 12.65
CA ILE A 290 -9.77 5.75 13.66
C ILE A 290 -9.92 4.29 14.08
N ASP A 291 -10.41 4.06 15.29
CA ASP A 291 -10.92 2.75 15.68
C ASP A 291 -12.27 2.51 14.97
N ILE A 292 -12.44 1.29 14.45
CA ILE A 292 -13.70 0.81 13.88
C ILE A 292 -14.30 -0.21 14.87
N LYS A 293 -15.29 0.24 15.64
CA LYS A 293 -16.01 -0.55 16.64
C LYS A 293 -17.40 -0.95 16.14
N ALA A 294 -18.04 -0.09 15.34
CA ALA A 294 -19.39 -0.25 14.79
C ALA A 294 -19.42 -0.48 13.26
N GLY A 295 -18.36 -1.07 12.69
CA GLY A 295 -18.28 -1.42 11.28
C GLY A 295 -18.41 -0.20 10.36
N ASN A 296 -19.29 -0.28 9.34
CA ASN A 296 -19.45 0.78 8.33
C ASN A 296 -19.79 2.14 8.95
N ARG A 297 -20.57 2.18 10.05
CA ARG A 297 -20.92 3.44 10.72
C ARG A 297 -19.68 4.27 11.06
N ASP A 298 -18.63 3.62 11.55
CA ASP A 298 -17.37 4.29 11.89
C ASP A 298 -16.50 4.47 10.65
N ALA A 299 -16.41 3.44 9.80
CA ALA A 299 -15.60 3.48 8.59
C ALA A 299 -16.01 4.62 7.64
N ASP A 300 -17.29 4.95 7.57
CA ASP A 300 -17.82 6.02 6.72
C ASP A 300 -17.43 7.42 7.24
N GLN A 301 -16.95 7.55 8.48
CA GLN A 301 -16.47 8.82 9.03
C GLN A 301 -15.07 9.21 8.52
N ARG A 302 -14.27 8.27 8.00
CA ARG A 302 -12.86 8.52 7.63
C ARG A 302 -12.70 9.71 6.67
N ILE A 303 -13.49 9.74 5.61
CA ILE A 303 -13.42 10.77 4.56
C ILE A 303 -13.99 12.12 5.04
N PRO A 304 -15.25 12.23 5.51
CA PRO A 304 -15.80 13.51 5.92
C PRO A 304 -15.01 14.15 7.07
N LEU A 305 -14.61 13.37 8.08
CA LEU A 305 -13.83 13.88 9.21
C LEU A 305 -12.49 14.47 8.76
N THR A 306 -11.76 13.75 7.90
CA THR A 306 -10.48 14.24 7.36
C THR A 306 -10.68 15.49 6.51
N ARG A 307 -11.71 15.55 5.67
CA ARG A 307 -12.02 16.78 4.91
C ARG A 307 -12.31 17.94 5.84
N THR A 308 -13.10 17.75 6.90
CA THR A 308 -13.32 18.79 7.92
C THR A 308 -12.01 19.24 8.57
N LEU A 309 -11.11 18.32 8.90
CA LEU A 309 -9.78 18.64 9.45
C LEU A 309 -8.95 19.46 8.45
N LEU A 310 -8.91 19.06 7.17
CA LEU A 310 -8.18 19.76 6.12
C LEU A 310 -8.73 21.17 5.86
N HIS A 311 -10.05 21.38 5.90
CA HIS A 311 -10.65 22.73 5.83
C HIS A 311 -10.32 23.55 7.07
N THR A 312 -10.42 22.94 8.26
CA THR A 312 -10.13 23.62 9.54
C THR A 312 -8.68 24.08 9.63
N LEU A 313 -7.77 23.34 9.01
CA LEU A 313 -6.33 23.66 8.93
C LEU A 313 -5.97 24.51 7.71
N GLY A 314 -6.95 24.96 6.92
CA GLY A 314 -6.74 25.84 5.76
C GLY A 314 -6.10 25.19 4.53
N VAL A 315 -5.92 23.86 4.54
CA VAL A 315 -5.32 23.11 3.42
C VAL A 315 -6.27 23.08 2.22
N LEU A 316 -7.51 22.65 2.45
CA LEU A 316 -8.55 22.70 1.43
C LEU A 316 -9.23 24.08 1.44
N PRO A 317 -9.58 24.66 0.28
CA PRO A 317 -10.37 25.90 0.20
C PRO A 317 -11.68 25.80 0.99
N ALA A 318 -12.22 26.91 1.48
CA ALA A 318 -13.52 26.91 2.14
C ALA A 318 -14.60 26.28 1.23
N ALA A 319 -15.51 25.52 1.85
CA ALA A 319 -16.60 24.80 1.17
C ALA A 319 -17.69 25.76 0.70
#